data_AF-A0A842T4Y2-F1
#
_entry.id   AF-A0A842T4Y2-F1
#
_cell.length_a   1.000
_cell.length_b   1.000
_cell.length_c   1.000
_cell.angle_alpha   90.00
_cell.angle_beta   90.00
_cell.angle_gamma   90.00
#
_symmetry.space_group_name_H-M   'P 1'
#
loop_
_entity.id
_entity.type
_entity.pdbx_description
1 polymer ?
#
loop_
_entity_poly.entity_id
_entity_poly.type
_entity_poly.pdbx_seq_one_letter_code
_entity_poly.pdbx_strand_id
1 'polypeptide(L)'
;MKILYRYREGTSIFQEKWDNLIILDACRYDIFEDKYRDREIIGKLSKKISKGAHTVPFLLKNFQKDYYDEFIYITANPQVNIFLNNKFFKTISVWKDHWHKKYNTVLPEVIYEYSIENLIKYPTKKQIIHFMQPHCPYIGYDLGYENFKIFQKQLLKNKVIDIKKKYRDGLFAIYSMDIFAKLELEDHWKMYEKNLDLVIEWVEKLIHKLPGTTIITADHGEAFGEYLHPLIPIRFYGHRESVRIKPLIEVPWLRIENSDKNKGKSNEITEREKIIENIKTLKGKLMEKKGR
;
A
#
# COMPACT_ATOMS: atom_id res chain seq x y z
N MET A 1 8.83 30.22 5.91
CA MET A 1 7.84 29.11 6.03
C MET A 1 8.47 27.78 6.50
N LYS A 2 9.50 27.83 7.38
CA LYS A 2 10.21 26.65 7.95
C LYS A 2 9.77 26.29 9.38
N ILE A 3 8.78 27.02 9.93
CA ILE A 3 8.40 26.95 11.35
C ILE A 3 7.27 25.94 11.62
N LEU A 4 6.48 25.54 10.61
CA LEU A 4 5.29 24.70 10.83
C LEU A 4 5.52 23.18 10.79
N TYR A 5 6.56 22.70 10.12
CA TYR A 5 6.79 21.25 9.96
C TYR A 5 8.23 20.94 10.28
N ARG A 6 8.49 20.28 11.42
CA ARG A 6 9.79 19.63 11.64
C ARG A 6 9.97 18.64 10.49
N TYR A 7 10.81 19.02 9.52
CA TYR A 7 11.24 18.17 8.41
C TYR A 7 12.00 16.98 9.01
N ARG A 8 11.29 15.97 9.48
CA ARG A 8 11.87 14.64 9.62
C ARG A 8 11.98 14.12 8.19
N GLU A 9 13.21 13.89 7.74
CA GLU A 9 13.52 13.45 6.37
C GLU A 9 12.80 12.15 5.98
N GLY A 10 12.26 11.43 6.97
CA GLY A 10 11.54 10.18 6.79
C GLY A 10 12.49 8.99 6.71
N THR A 11 12.01 7.82 7.08
CA THR A 11 12.74 6.55 7.02
C THR A 11 12.66 6.01 5.60
N SER A 12 13.81 5.71 5.00
CA SER A 12 13.89 5.05 3.70
C SER A 12 13.40 3.61 3.82
N ILE A 13 12.61 3.13 2.86
CA ILE A 13 12.22 1.71 2.81
C ILE A 13 13.43 0.79 2.65
N PHE A 14 14.56 1.32 2.17
CA PHE A 14 15.82 0.59 2.00
C PHE A 14 16.74 0.62 3.22
N GLN A 15 16.32 1.26 4.32
CA GLN A 15 17.13 1.33 5.54
C GLN A 15 17.25 -0.03 6.24
N GLU A 16 16.25 -0.90 6.08
CA GLU A 16 16.22 -2.26 6.61
C GLU A 16 16.17 -3.27 5.46
N LYS A 17 16.78 -4.44 5.66
CA LYS A 17 16.72 -5.53 4.68
C LYS A 17 15.39 -6.26 4.77
N TRP A 18 14.78 -6.49 3.62
CA TRP A 18 13.57 -7.27 3.45
C TRP A 18 13.58 -8.01 2.11
N ASP A 19 12.73 -9.03 2.02
CA ASP A 19 12.49 -9.80 0.78
C ASP A 19 11.15 -9.44 0.15
N ASN A 20 10.18 -9.03 0.98
CA ASN A 20 8.91 -8.50 0.52
C ASN A 20 8.53 -7.24 1.29
N LEU A 21 8.04 -6.25 0.56
CA LEU A 21 7.51 -5.00 1.10
C LEU A 21 6.03 -4.90 0.70
N ILE A 22 5.14 -4.97 1.68
CA ILE A 22 3.71 -4.72 1.51
C ILE A 22 3.44 -3.26 1.88
N ILE A 23 2.79 -2.54 0.98
CA ILE A 23 2.43 -1.12 1.13
C ILE A 23 0.90 -1.03 1.13
N LEU A 24 0.34 -0.46 2.19
CA LEU A 24 -1.07 -0.11 2.33
C LEU A 24 -1.25 1.39 2.09
N ASP A 25 -1.95 1.77 1.03
CA ASP A 25 -2.13 3.17 0.63
C ASP A 25 -2.91 3.96 1.69
N ALA A 26 -2.36 5.10 2.11
CA ALA A 26 -2.92 5.97 3.14
C ALA A 26 -3.20 5.30 4.50
N CYS A 27 -2.45 4.25 4.87
CA CYS A 27 -2.63 3.54 6.14
C CYS A 27 -1.98 4.28 7.34
N ARG A 28 -2.81 4.69 8.31
CA ARG A 28 -2.36 5.33 9.55
C ARG A 28 -1.80 4.32 10.54
N TYR A 29 -0.76 4.72 11.28
CA TYR A 29 -0.18 3.89 12.32
C TYR A 29 -1.16 3.50 13.43
N ASP A 30 -1.92 4.46 13.96
CA ASP A 30 -2.79 4.25 15.12
C ASP A 30 -3.90 3.24 14.83
N ILE A 31 -4.60 3.40 13.70
CA ILE A 31 -5.65 2.46 13.31
C ILE A 31 -5.07 1.08 12.95
N PHE A 32 -3.90 1.03 12.30
CA PHE A 32 -3.22 -0.25 12.05
C PHE A 32 -2.79 -0.94 13.35
N GLU A 33 -2.33 -0.19 14.36
CA GLU A 33 -1.94 -0.72 15.65
C GLU A 33 -3.11 -1.38 16.39
N ASP A 34 -4.30 -0.78 16.32
CA ASP A 34 -5.52 -1.38 16.87
C ASP A 34 -5.83 -2.72 16.16
N LYS A 35 -5.82 -2.74 14.81
CA LYS A 35 -6.03 -3.98 14.05
C LYS A 35 -4.95 -5.03 14.30
N TYR A 36 -3.70 -4.61 14.48
CA TYR A 36 -2.58 -5.48 14.83
C TYR A 36 -2.81 -6.19 16.17
N ARG A 37 -3.31 -5.47 17.18
CA ARG A 37 -3.63 -6.03 18.50
C ARG A 37 -4.88 -6.90 18.45
N ASP A 38 -5.96 -6.43 17.85
CA ASP A 38 -7.25 -7.12 17.79
C ASP A 38 -7.18 -8.46 17.06
N ARG A 39 -6.36 -8.53 16.01
CA ARG A 39 -6.15 -9.75 15.20
C ARG A 39 -4.95 -10.58 15.63
N GLU A 40 -4.21 -10.14 16.64
CA GLU A 40 -2.97 -10.78 17.10
C GLU A 40 -1.97 -11.06 15.95
N ILE A 41 -1.82 -10.10 15.04
CA ILE A 41 -1.00 -10.28 13.84
C ILE A 41 0.45 -10.56 14.25
N ILE A 42 1.06 -11.58 13.63
CA ILE A 42 2.43 -11.99 13.93
C ILE A 42 3.48 -10.92 13.58
N GLY A 43 4.61 -10.97 14.27
CA GLY A 43 5.77 -10.09 14.04
C GLY A 43 5.85 -8.92 15.02
N LYS A 44 6.76 -7.99 14.74
CA LYS A 44 7.07 -6.86 15.61
C LYS A 44 6.62 -5.55 14.95
N LEU A 45 5.55 -4.96 15.49
CA LEU A 45 5.09 -3.64 15.07
C LEU A 45 5.97 -2.54 15.65
N SER A 46 6.28 -1.54 14.82
CA SER A 46 6.90 -0.30 15.22
C SER A 46 6.36 0.86 14.38
N LYS A 47 6.59 2.09 14.83
CA LYS A 47 6.20 3.30 14.11
C LYS A 47 7.39 3.90 13.36
N LYS A 48 7.18 4.29 12.09
CA LYS A 48 8.18 5.03 11.30
C LYS A 48 7.60 6.31 10.74
N ILE A 49 8.47 7.22 10.31
CA ILE A 49 8.08 8.44 9.61
C ILE A 49 8.23 8.20 8.11
N SER A 50 7.17 8.31 7.33
CA SER A 50 7.24 8.21 5.87
C SER A 50 8.01 9.38 5.25
N LYS A 51 8.73 9.10 4.16
CA LYS A 51 9.34 10.12 3.30
C LYS A 51 8.27 10.96 2.56
N GLY A 52 7.09 10.40 2.33
CA GLY A 52 5.93 11.06 1.72
C GLY A 52 4.83 11.39 2.72
N ALA A 53 3.96 12.32 2.35
CA ALA A 53 2.62 12.52 2.96
C ALA A 53 1.51 12.31 1.91
N HIS A 54 1.91 11.65 0.81
CA HIS A 54 1.16 11.31 -0.40
C HIS A 54 2.04 10.31 -1.16
N THR A 55 1.44 9.47 -1.99
CA THR A 55 2.17 8.42 -2.72
C THR A 55 3.30 8.98 -3.59
N VAL A 56 3.09 10.05 -4.36
CA VAL A 56 4.14 10.60 -5.27
C VAL A 56 5.45 10.95 -4.55
N PRO A 57 5.48 11.77 -3.48
CA PRO A 57 6.72 12.03 -2.75
C PRO A 57 7.27 10.78 -2.04
N PHE A 58 6.42 9.82 -1.65
CA PHE A 58 6.90 8.53 -1.13
C PHE A 58 7.68 7.77 -2.21
N LEU A 59 7.14 7.66 -3.43
CA LEU A 59 7.77 6.98 -4.55
C LEU A 59 9.10 7.65 -4.93
N LEU A 60 9.07 8.96 -5.22
CA LEU A 60 10.23 9.69 -5.73
C LEU A 60 11.40 9.75 -4.73
N LYS A 61 11.10 9.85 -3.42
CA LYS A 61 12.16 9.95 -2.39
C LYS A 61 12.71 8.60 -1.93
N ASN A 62 11.99 7.50 -2.17
CA ASN A 62 12.50 6.16 -1.90
C ASN A 62 13.27 5.61 -3.10
N PHE A 63 12.70 5.67 -4.30
CA PHE A 63 13.25 5.04 -5.51
C PHE A 63 14.13 5.98 -6.33
N GLN A 64 15.27 6.36 -5.77
CA GLN A 64 16.19 7.33 -6.36
C GLN A 64 17.14 6.74 -7.41
N LYS A 65 17.37 5.43 -7.43
CA LYS A 65 18.19 4.80 -8.48
C LYS A 65 17.45 4.78 -9.82
N ASP A 66 18.21 4.71 -10.90
CA ASP A 66 17.65 4.60 -12.25
C ASP A 66 16.96 3.25 -12.47
N TYR A 67 17.52 2.18 -11.91
CA TYR A 67 17.00 0.84 -12.09
C TYR A 67 17.25 -0.07 -10.88
N TYR A 68 16.30 -0.96 -10.63
CA TYR A 68 16.33 -1.98 -9.58
C TYR A 68 16.00 -3.34 -10.20
N ASP A 69 17.03 -4.15 -10.46
CA ASP A 69 16.90 -5.45 -11.11
C ASP A 69 16.37 -6.54 -10.16
N GLU A 70 16.50 -6.35 -8.84
CA GLU A 70 16.03 -7.32 -7.85
C GLU A 70 14.52 -7.32 -7.61
N PHE A 71 13.80 -6.26 -7.99
CA PHE A 71 12.41 -6.05 -7.59
C PHE A 71 11.39 -6.30 -8.69
N ILE A 72 10.30 -6.95 -8.29
CA ILE A 72 9.01 -6.90 -8.99
C ILE A 72 8.09 -5.99 -8.18
N TYR A 73 7.53 -4.97 -8.84
CA TYR A 73 6.56 -4.05 -8.24
C TYR A 73 5.15 -4.40 -8.71
N ILE A 74 4.31 -4.89 -7.81
CA ILE A 74 2.91 -5.26 -8.04
C ILE A 74 2.03 -4.17 -7.43
N THR A 75 1.20 -3.52 -8.23
CA THR A 75 0.51 -2.29 -7.80
C THR A 75 -0.92 -2.16 -8.32
N ALA A 76 -1.80 -1.75 -7.41
CA ALA A 76 -3.12 -1.20 -7.72
C ALA A 76 -3.08 0.32 -7.96
N ASN A 77 -1.99 0.99 -7.59
CA ASN A 77 -1.86 2.45 -7.68
C ASN A 77 -1.23 2.87 -9.03
N PRO A 78 -1.96 3.63 -9.89
CA PRO A 78 -1.48 4.05 -11.21
C PRO A 78 -0.31 5.04 -11.15
N GLN A 79 -0.11 5.75 -10.03
CA GLN A 79 1.00 6.68 -9.88
C GLN A 79 2.36 5.97 -9.97
N VAL A 80 2.44 4.68 -9.64
CA VAL A 80 3.67 3.89 -9.83
C VAL A 80 4.07 3.85 -11.31
N ASN A 81 3.12 3.69 -12.24
CA ASN A 81 3.39 3.72 -13.67
C ASN A 81 3.81 5.10 -14.16
N ILE A 82 3.28 6.16 -13.56
CA ILE A 82 3.56 7.54 -13.97
C ILE A 82 4.96 7.96 -13.52
N PHE A 83 5.31 7.67 -12.26
CA PHE A 83 6.51 8.23 -11.62
C PHE A 83 7.70 7.27 -11.56
N LEU A 84 7.47 5.96 -11.65
CA LEU A 84 8.53 4.93 -11.58
C LEU A 84 8.56 4.04 -12.83
N ASN A 85 8.16 4.58 -13.98
CA ASN A 85 8.17 3.84 -15.24
C ASN A 85 9.57 3.28 -15.53
N ASN A 86 9.64 2.01 -15.95
CA ASN A 86 10.88 1.31 -16.31
C ASN A 86 11.99 1.28 -15.23
N LYS A 87 11.67 1.50 -13.94
CA LYS A 87 12.65 1.47 -12.84
C LYS A 87 12.90 0.09 -12.24
N PHE A 88 12.11 -0.92 -12.57
CA PHE A 88 12.15 -2.24 -11.94
C PHE A 88 12.33 -3.34 -12.97
N PHE A 89 12.85 -4.50 -12.54
CA PHE A 89 12.85 -5.71 -13.37
C PHE A 89 11.47 -6.00 -13.96
N LYS A 90 10.41 -5.78 -13.18
CA LYS A 90 9.05 -5.80 -13.70
C LYS A 90 8.10 -4.97 -12.86
N THR A 91 7.22 -4.22 -13.53
CA THR A 91 6.06 -3.58 -12.90
C THR A 91 4.78 -4.27 -13.35
N ILE A 92 4.04 -4.87 -12.42
CA ILE A 92 2.74 -5.51 -12.63
C ILE A 92 1.65 -4.50 -12.24
N SER A 93 1.05 -3.88 -13.26
CA SER A 93 0.06 -2.82 -13.11
C SER A 93 -1.35 -3.39 -13.10
N VAL A 94 -1.75 -3.99 -11.98
CA VAL A 94 -3.00 -4.77 -11.86
C VAL A 94 -4.24 -3.94 -12.21
N TRP A 95 -4.21 -2.64 -11.89
CA TRP A 95 -5.29 -1.69 -12.18
C TRP A 95 -5.63 -1.51 -13.66
N LYS A 96 -4.73 -1.89 -14.59
CA LYS A 96 -5.00 -1.78 -16.03
C LYS A 96 -6.06 -2.77 -16.50
N ASP A 97 -6.02 -3.99 -15.96
CA ASP A 97 -6.81 -5.11 -16.45
C ASP A 97 -7.86 -5.58 -15.44
N HIS A 98 -7.71 -5.25 -14.15
CA HIS A 98 -8.56 -5.73 -13.06
C HIS A 98 -9.22 -4.60 -12.25
N TRP A 99 -9.57 -3.52 -12.94
CA TRP A 99 -10.32 -2.43 -12.34
C TRP A 99 -11.78 -2.83 -12.05
N HIS A 100 -12.17 -2.82 -10.78
CA HIS A 100 -13.53 -3.16 -10.39
C HIS A 100 -14.48 -1.96 -10.55
N LYS A 101 -15.22 -1.92 -11.67
CA LYS A 101 -16.07 -0.78 -12.06
C LYS A 101 -17.05 -0.30 -10.98
N LYS A 102 -17.66 -1.22 -10.22
CA LYS A 102 -18.62 -0.87 -9.15
C LYS A 102 -17.94 -0.15 -7.99
N TYR A 103 -16.73 -0.54 -7.63
CA TYR A 103 -16.03 -0.02 -6.45
C TYR A 103 -14.95 1.00 -6.82
N ASN A 104 -14.71 1.24 -8.11
CA ASN A 104 -13.70 2.17 -8.62
C ASN A 104 -12.31 1.94 -8.01
N THR A 105 -11.93 0.68 -7.82
CA THR A 105 -10.60 0.31 -7.31
C THR A 105 -10.24 -1.10 -7.76
N VAL A 106 -9.01 -1.52 -7.52
CA VAL A 106 -8.63 -2.95 -7.57
C VAL A 106 -8.95 -3.56 -6.22
N LEU A 107 -9.58 -4.73 -6.24
CA LEU A 107 -9.91 -5.45 -5.02
C LEU A 107 -8.66 -6.14 -4.43
N PRO A 108 -8.54 -6.22 -3.08
CA PRO A 108 -7.34 -6.73 -2.43
C PRO A 108 -7.05 -8.20 -2.76
N GLU A 109 -8.07 -9.02 -3.01
CA GLU A 109 -7.90 -10.42 -3.47
C GLU A 109 -7.10 -10.52 -4.77
N VAL A 110 -7.29 -9.56 -5.69
CA VAL A 110 -6.59 -9.58 -6.98
C VAL A 110 -5.11 -9.26 -6.78
N ILE A 111 -4.78 -8.30 -5.90
CA ILE A 111 -3.37 -8.03 -5.55
C ILE A 111 -2.73 -9.25 -4.88
N TYR A 112 -3.46 -9.94 -4.01
CA TYR A 112 -3.02 -11.20 -3.41
C TYR A 112 -2.71 -12.26 -4.48
N GLU A 113 -3.63 -12.51 -5.40
CA GLU A 113 -3.47 -13.50 -6.50
C GLU A 113 -2.22 -13.20 -7.33
N TYR A 114 -2.09 -11.96 -7.80
CA TYR A 114 -0.93 -11.52 -8.59
C TYR A 114 0.39 -11.62 -7.83
N SER A 115 0.37 -11.44 -6.50
CA SER A 115 1.55 -11.62 -5.65
C SER A 115 2.00 -13.08 -5.63
N ILE A 116 1.05 -14.02 -5.47
CA ILE A 116 1.33 -15.46 -5.51
C ILE A 116 1.80 -15.90 -6.90
N GLU A 117 1.14 -15.47 -7.96
CA GLU A 117 1.53 -15.82 -9.33
C GLU A 117 2.96 -15.37 -9.65
N ASN A 118 3.31 -14.12 -9.31
CA ASN A 118 4.64 -13.59 -9.57
C ASN A 118 5.70 -14.18 -8.63
N LEU A 119 5.30 -14.68 -7.45
CA LEU A 119 6.20 -15.41 -6.56
C LEU A 119 6.60 -16.76 -7.20
N ILE A 120 5.63 -17.46 -7.81
CA ILE A 120 5.88 -18.72 -8.52
C ILE A 120 6.72 -18.48 -9.78
N LYS A 121 6.37 -17.44 -10.55
CA LYS A 121 7.03 -17.15 -11.83
C LYS A 121 8.46 -16.62 -11.67
N TYR A 122 8.73 -15.89 -10.60
CA TYR A 122 10.01 -15.22 -10.36
C TYR A 122 10.52 -15.46 -8.93
N PRO A 123 10.85 -16.70 -8.56
CA PRO A 123 11.10 -17.09 -7.16
C PRO A 123 12.37 -16.49 -6.55
N THR A 124 13.25 -15.90 -7.36
CA THR A 124 14.48 -15.23 -6.91
C THR A 124 14.34 -13.71 -6.80
N LYS A 125 13.21 -13.14 -7.22
CA LYS A 125 12.97 -11.70 -7.19
C LYS A 125 12.25 -11.30 -5.90
N LYS A 126 12.61 -10.14 -5.36
CA LYS A 126 11.94 -9.53 -4.22
C LYS A 126 10.67 -8.84 -4.69
N GLN A 127 9.66 -8.79 -3.83
CA GLN A 127 8.36 -8.21 -4.20
C GLN A 127 8.06 -6.92 -3.44
N ILE A 128 7.56 -5.93 -4.16
CA ILE A 128 6.91 -4.75 -3.61
C ILE A 128 5.44 -4.85 -3.99
N ILE A 129 4.56 -4.92 -3.01
CA ILE A 129 3.14 -5.25 -3.18
C ILE A 129 2.34 -4.08 -2.63
N HIS A 130 1.72 -3.31 -3.52
CA HIS A 130 1.08 -2.04 -3.19
C HIS A 130 -0.44 -2.15 -3.39
N PHE A 131 -1.13 -2.28 -2.25
CA PHE A 131 -2.59 -2.28 -2.17
C PHE A 131 -3.11 -0.85 -2.19
N MET A 132 -4.28 -0.64 -2.80
CA MET A 132 -4.97 0.66 -2.76
C MET A 132 -5.70 0.87 -1.44
N GLN A 133 -5.95 -0.18 -0.65
CA GLN A 133 -6.64 -0.07 0.63
C GLN A 133 -5.62 0.18 1.76
N PRO A 134 -6.00 0.94 2.82
CA PRO A 134 -7.35 1.39 3.16
C PRO A 134 -7.84 2.67 2.47
N HIS A 135 -7.02 3.33 1.65
CA HIS A 135 -7.39 4.54 0.93
C HIS A 135 -8.74 4.41 0.18
N CYS A 136 -9.43 5.55 -0.01
CA CYS A 136 -10.65 5.56 -0.81
C CYS A 136 -10.30 5.33 -2.30
N PRO A 137 -11.14 4.65 -3.10
CA PRO A 137 -12.53 4.30 -2.83
C PRO A 137 -12.79 3.20 -1.79
N TYR A 138 -13.81 3.44 -0.96
CA TYR A 138 -14.28 2.49 0.05
C TYR A 138 -15.13 1.37 -0.58
N ILE A 139 -14.65 0.13 -0.48
CA ILE A 139 -15.31 -1.06 -0.99
C ILE A 139 -16.61 -1.28 -0.23
N GLY A 140 -17.67 -1.63 -0.96
CA GLY A 140 -19.02 -1.78 -0.40
C GLY A 140 -19.85 -0.49 -0.40
N TYR A 141 -19.26 0.64 -0.81
CA TYR A 141 -19.93 1.95 -0.85
C TYR A 141 -19.83 2.57 -2.25
N ASP A 142 -20.98 2.98 -2.82
CA ASP A 142 -21.00 3.77 -4.06
C ASP A 142 -21.18 5.26 -3.73
N LEU A 143 -20.08 5.99 -3.76
CA LEU A 143 -20.01 7.40 -3.33
C LEU A 143 -19.71 8.34 -4.51
N GLY A 144 -19.89 7.88 -5.75
CA GLY A 144 -19.70 8.70 -6.94
C GLY A 144 -18.26 9.20 -7.08
N TYR A 145 -17.29 8.27 -7.09
CA TYR A 145 -15.85 8.54 -7.24
C TYR A 145 -15.47 9.02 -8.66
N GLU A 146 -16.02 10.16 -9.09
CA GLU A 146 -15.79 10.72 -10.43
C GLU A 146 -14.31 11.04 -10.68
N ASN A 147 -13.55 11.47 -9.67
CA ASN A 147 -12.11 11.72 -9.81
C ASN A 147 -11.29 10.46 -10.12
N PHE A 148 -11.74 9.27 -9.67
CA PHE A 148 -11.08 8.01 -10.02
C PHE A 148 -11.47 7.53 -11.42
N LYS A 149 -12.72 7.76 -11.85
CA LYS A 149 -13.10 7.63 -13.26
C LYS A 149 -12.28 8.57 -14.15
N ILE A 150 -11.90 9.74 -13.63
CA ILE A 150 -11.02 10.69 -14.32
C ILE A 150 -9.58 10.16 -14.39
N PHE A 151 -8.99 9.51 -13.38
CA PHE A 151 -7.68 8.86 -13.55
C PHE A 151 -7.71 7.77 -14.63
N GLN A 152 -8.79 7.00 -14.72
CA GLN A 152 -9.01 6.02 -15.79
C GLN A 152 -9.18 6.70 -17.17
N LYS A 153 -9.95 7.81 -17.25
CA LYS A 153 -10.23 8.56 -18.49
C LYS A 153 -9.16 9.57 -18.90
N GLN A 154 -8.34 10.10 -18.01
CA GLN A 154 -7.23 11.00 -18.35
C GLN A 154 -6.07 10.22 -18.95
N LEU A 155 -5.97 8.92 -18.66
CA LEU A 155 -5.08 7.99 -19.35
C LEU A 155 -5.70 7.46 -20.66
N LEU A 156 -6.99 7.74 -20.92
CA LEU A 156 -7.74 7.42 -22.14
C LEU A 156 -8.56 8.66 -22.60
N LYS A 157 -7.87 9.67 -23.14
CA LYS A 157 -8.35 10.96 -23.70
C LYS A 157 -9.85 11.34 -23.55
N ASN A 158 -10.05 12.58 -23.07
CA ASN A 158 -11.17 13.52 -23.21
C ASN A 158 -12.45 13.33 -22.36
N LYS A 159 -12.59 14.14 -21.30
CA LYS A 159 -13.56 15.26 -21.14
C LYS A 159 -13.77 15.61 -19.66
N VAL A 160 -13.91 16.91 -19.41
CA VAL A 160 -14.20 17.55 -18.12
C VAL A 160 -15.67 17.31 -17.74
N ILE A 161 -15.94 17.04 -16.47
CA ILE A 161 -17.29 16.98 -15.91
C ILE A 161 -17.40 18.01 -14.78
N ASP A 162 -18.44 18.83 -14.87
CA ASP A 162 -18.86 19.82 -13.90
C ASP A 162 -19.76 19.16 -12.83
N ILE A 163 -19.54 19.46 -11.55
CA ILE A 163 -20.32 18.90 -10.45
C ILE A 163 -20.70 20.02 -9.47
N LYS A 164 -22.01 20.34 -9.46
CA LYS A 164 -22.64 21.17 -8.43
C LYS A 164 -22.53 20.48 -7.06
N LYS A 165 -21.93 21.16 -6.09
CA LYS A 165 -21.69 20.69 -4.72
C LYS A 165 -22.56 21.42 -3.71
N LYS A 166 -23.06 20.68 -2.71
CA LYS A 166 -23.48 21.23 -1.42
C LYS A 166 -22.28 21.09 -0.49
N TYR A 167 -21.54 22.18 -0.28
CA TYR A 167 -20.32 22.20 0.51
C TYR A 167 -20.66 22.29 2.00
N ARG A 168 -19.88 21.62 2.86
CA ARG A 168 -19.74 22.06 4.26
C ARG A 168 -18.91 23.35 4.25
N ASP A 169 -19.59 24.50 4.34
CA ASP A 169 -18.97 25.81 4.52
C ASP A 169 -18.41 25.92 5.95
N GLY A 170 -17.25 25.30 6.18
CA GLY A 170 -16.47 25.51 7.38
C GLY A 170 -15.38 26.54 7.11
N LEU A 171 -15.50 27.75 7.69
CA LEU A 171 -14.55 28.87 7.56
C LEU A 171 -13.09 28.49 7.95
N PHE A 172 -12.86 27.30 8.53
CA PHE A 172 -11.58 26.77 8.98
C PHE A 172 -11.35 25.28 8.62
N ALA A 173 -11.86 24.80 7.48
CA ALA A 173 -11.66 23.43 7.01
C ALA A 173 -11.03 23.37 5.61
N ILE A 174 -9.99 22.55 5.44
CA ILE A 174 -9.38 22.24 4.14
C ILE A 174 -9.61 20.77 3.83
N TYR A 175 -10.22 20.50 2.68
CA TYR A 175 -10.47 19.15 2.16
C TYR A 175 -9.59 18.91 0.94
N SER A 176 -8.74 17.90 0.95
CA SER A 176 -7.88 17.58 -0.20
C SER A 176 -8.61 16.83 -1.31
N MET A 177 -9.73 16.18 -0.98
CA MET A 177 -10.61 15.50 -1.94
C MET A 177 -12.07 15.83 -1.65
N ASP A 178 -12.87 15.94 -2.72
CA ASP A 178 -14.29 16.31 -2.64
C ASP A 178 -15.14 15.42 -1.75
N ILE A 179 -14.77 14.15 -1.63
CA ILE A 179 -15.51 13.19 -0.84
C ILE A 179 -15.53 13.57 0.65
N PHE A 180 -14.43 14.08 1.18
CA PHE A 180 -14.31 14.53 2.58
C PHE A 180 -15.21 15.71 2.93
N ALA A 181 -15.62 16.50 1.92
CA ALA A 181 -16.57 17.59 2.11
C ALA A 181 -18.04 17.14 2.00
N LYS A 182 -18.29 15.94 1.47
CA LYS A 182 -19.64 15.42 1.13
C LYS A 182 -20.23 14.47 2.16
N LEU A 183 -19.41 13.92 3.06
CA LEU A 183 -19.85 12.95 4.07
C LEU A 183 -19.55 13.44 5.48
N GLU A 184 -20.24 12.84 6.44
CA GLU A 184 -19.94 12.99 7.87
C GLU A 184 -18.57 12.37 8.18
N LEU A 185 -17.90 12.91 9.20
CA LEU A 185 -16.55 12.46 9.55
C LEU A 185 -16.56 11.02 10.05
N GLU A 186 -17.55 10.69 10.86
CA GLU A 186 -17.77 9.37 11.44
C GLU A 186 -18.02 8.33 10.34
N ASP A 187 -18.65 8.72 9.23
CA ASP A 187 -18.88 7.83 8.10
C ASP A 187 -17.58 7.54 7.35
N HIS A 188 -16.77 8.58 7.09
CA HIS A 188 -15.43 8.41 6.52
C HIS A 188 -14.56 7.47 7.34
N TRP A 189 -14.55 7.68 8.66
CA TRP A 189 -13.78 6.86 9.58
C TRP A 189 -14.22 5.40 9.54
N LYS A 190 -15.52 5.13 9.67
CA LYS A 190 -16.08 3.76 9.62
C LYS A 190 -15.79 3.06 8.29
N MET A 191 -15.92 3.78 7.17
CA MET A 191 -15.66 3.21 5.85
C MET A 191 -14.17 2.91 5.64
N TYR A 192 -13.29 3.80 6.12
CA TYR A 192 -11.85 3.58 6.11
C TYR A 192 -11.44 2.36 6.95
N GLU A 193 -11.96 2.23 8.17
CA GLU A 193 -11.69 1.07 9.04
C GLU A 193 -12.15 -0.23 8.39
N LYS A 194 -13.34 -0.26 7.77
CA LYS A 194 -13.82 -1.43 7.03
C LYS A 194 -12.92 -1.77 5.85
N ASN A 195 -12.44 -0.77 5.12
CA ASN A 195 -11.47 -0.98 4.04
C ASN A 195 -10.15 -1.56 4.56
N LEU A 196 -9.69 -1.10 5.73
CA LEU A 196 -8.51 -1.65 6.39
C LEU A 196 -8.72 -3.11 6.81
N ASP A 197 -9.87 -3.43 7.40
CA ASP A 197 -10.24 -4.80 7.77
C ASP A 197 -10.21 -5.74 6.56
N LEU A 198 -10.81 -5.31 5.44
CA LEU A 198 -10.82 -6.07 4.19
C LEU A 198 -9.41 -6.37 3.68
N VAL A 199 -8.51 -5.39 3.65
CA VAL A 199 -7.16 -5.61 3.11
C VAL A 199 -6.28 -6.40 4.06
N ILE A 200 -6.42 -6.21 5.38
CA ILE A 200 -5.64 -6.96 6.37
C ILE A 200 -5.89 -8.47 6.25
N GLU A 201 -7.13 -8.89 5.99
CA GLU A 201 -7.44 -10.32 5.76
C GLU A 201 -6.61 -10.94 4.62
N TRP A 202 -6.42 -10.19 3.53
CA TRP A 202 -5.63 -10.66 2.39
C TRP A 202 -4.13 -10.56 2.67
N VAL A 203 -3.69 -9.53 3.41
CA VAL A 203 -2.30 -9.38 3.83
C VAL A 203 -1.88 -10.52 4.75
N GLU A 204 -2.70 -10.91 5.73
CA GLU A 204 -2.42 -12.03 6.62
C GLU A 204 -2.31 -13.36 5.87
N LYS A 205 -3.24 -13.63 4.94
CA LYS A 205 -3.12 -14.79 4.04
C LYS A 205 -1.81 -14.76 3.25
N LEU A 206 -1.40 -13.57 2.78
CA LEU A 206 -0.18 -13.40 1.98
C LEU A 206 1.10 -13.61 2.79
N ILE A 207 1.15 -13.11 4.03
CA ILE A 207 2.30 -13.24 4.94
C ILE A 207 2.76 -14.70 5.04
N HIS A 208 1.82 -15.64 5.18
CA HIS A 208 2.12 -17.06 5.33
C HIS A 208 2.59 -17.75 4.04
N LYS A 209 2.45 -17.11 2.88
CA LYS A 209 2.91 -17.61 1.59
C LYS A 209 4.24 -16.99 1.17
N LEU A 210 4.52 -15.76 1.60
CA LEU A 210 5.71 -15.02 1.21
C LEU A 210 7.00 -15.55 1.90
N PRO A 211 8.07 -15.82 1.14
CA PRO A 211 9.41 -16.09 1.66
C PRO A 211 10.00 -15.00 2.54
N GLY A 212 10.96 -15.36 3.41
CA GLY A 212 11.92 -14.39 3.90
C GLY A 212 11.33 -13.36 4.85
N THR A 213 12.03 -12.25 5.01
CA THR A 213 11.56 -11.14 5.83
C THR A 213 10.50 -10.33 5.07
N THR A 214 9.34 -10.15 5.67
CA THR A 214 8.27 -9.28 5.15
C THR A 214 8.15 -8.02 6.01
N ILE A 215 8.10 -6.86 5.37
CA ILE A 215 7.71 -5.60 5.99
C ILE A 215 6.32 -5.22 5.50
N ILE A 216 5.43 -4.86 6.42
CA ILE A 216 4.16 -4.19 6.10
C ILE A 216 4.27 -2.74 6.57
N THR A 217 4.03 -1.81 5.65
CA THR A 217 4.09 -0.37 5.87
C THR A 217 3.01 0.36 5.07
N ALA A 218 2.93 1.67 5.25
CA ALA A 218 2.19 2.57 4.38
C ALA A 218 3.12 3.52 3.63
N ASP A 219 2.64 4.07 2.52
CA ASP A 219 3.30 5.15 1.80
C ASP A 219 3.06 6.52 2.48
N HIS A 220 1.87 6.71 3.05
CA HIS A 220 1.45 7.80 3.93
C HIS A 220 0.25 7.35 4.78
N GLY A 221 -0.27 8.23 5.63
CA GLY A 221 -1.56 8.05 6.30
C GLY A 221 -2.64 9.00 5.78
N GLU A 222 -3.73 9.16 6.53
CA GLU A 222 -4.91 9.93 6.11
C GLU A 222 -5.41 10.87 7.22
N ALA A 223 -5.78 12.09 6.87
CA ALA A 223 -6.33 13.04 7.84
C ALA A 223 -7.86 13.00 7.87
N PHE A 224 -8.41 12.94 9.07
CA PHE A 224 -9.84 12.96 9.37
C PHE A 224 -10.16 14.18 10.24
N GLY A 225 -9.71 15.37 9.82
CA GLY A 225 -10.04 16.63 10.49
C GLY A 225 -9.06 17.06 11.56
N GLU A 226 -7.82 16.56 11.53
CA GLU A 226 -6.77 17.00 12.45
C GLU A 226 -6.36 18.46 12.19
N TYR A 227 -5.89 19.11 13.25
CA TYR A 227 -5.41 20.48 13.17
C TYR A 227 -4.09 20.58 12.40
N LEU A 228 -4.02 21.52 11.45
CA LEU A 228 -2.78 21.85 10.74
C LEU A 228 -1.77 22.59 11.62
N HIS A 229 -2.26 23.30 12.63
CA HIS A 229 -1.43 24.14 13.49
C HIS A 229 -1.94 24.08 14.94
N PRO A 230 -1.05 24.04 15.94
CA PRO A 230 -1.47 24.00 17.34
C PRO A 230 -2.29 25.21 17.81
N LEU A 231 -2.09 26.38 17.19
CA LEU A 231 -2.73 27.64 17.59
C LEU A 231 -3.79 28.16 16.63
N ILE A 232 -3.86 27.64 15.41
CA ILE A 232 -4.82 28.12 14.40
C ILE A 232 -5.78 26.95 14.15
N PRO A 233 -7.09 27.10 14.41
CA PRO A 233 -8.04 25.99 14.42
C PRO A 233 -8.44 25.51 13.02
N ILE A 234 -7.50 25.49 12.07
CA ILE A 234 -7.72 24.97 10.72
C ILE A 234 -7.61 23.45 10.76
N ARG A 235 -8.71 22.78 10.41
CA ARG A 235 -8.80 21.33 10.26
C ARG A 235 -8.48 20.91 8.83
N PHE A 236 -7.80 19.78 8.69
CA PHE A 236 -7.42 19.21 7.41
C PHE A 236 -7.98 17.80 7.25
N TYR A 237 -8.53 17.53 6.08
CA TYR A 237 -9.15 16.26 5.72
C TYR A 237 -8.55 15.76 4.41
N GLY A 238 -8.28 14.46 4.36
CA GLY A 238 -7.54 13.85 3.28
C GLY A 238 -6.02 14.02 3.44
N HIS A 239 -5.29 13.89 2.35
CA HIS A 239 -3.84 14.04 2.33
C HIS A 239 -3.39 14.94 1.15
N ARG A 240 -2.23 15.58 1.29
CA ARG A 240 -1.62 16.43 0.25
C ARG A 240 -0.12 16.49 0.44
N GLU A 241 0.63 16.50 -0.65
CA GLU A 241 2.11 16.44 -0.65
C GLU A 241 2.80 17.47 0.26
N SER A 242 2.22 18.66 0.37
CA SER A 242 2.78 19.80 1.12
C SER A 242 2.42 19.81 2.61
N VAL A 243 1.54 18.92 3.08
CA VAL A 243 1.06 18.87 4.46
C VAL A 243 1.71 17.68 5.16
N ARG A 244 2.50 17.92 6.22
CA ARG A 244 3.23 16.88 6.96
C ARG A 244 2.86 16.83 8.44
N ILE A 245 1.57 16.64 8.71
CA ILE A 245 1.06 16.39 10.07
C ILE A 245 1.21 14.91 10.45
N LYS A 246 1.24 14.60 11.77
CA LYS A 246 1.50 13.24 12.26
C LYS A 246 0.63 12.16 11.60
N PRO A 247 -0.71 12.29 11.49
CA PRO A 247 -1.54 11.27 10.84
C PRO A 247 -1.15 10.93 9.40
N LEU A 248 -0.50 11.86 8.68
CA LEU A 248 -0.11 11.66 7.28
C LEU A 248 1.26 11.02 7.11
N ILE A 249 2.13 11.10 8.12
CA ILE A 249 3.53 10.68 8.00
C ILE A 249 3.92 9.60 9.01
N GLU A 250 3.17 9.41 10.09
CA GLU A 250 3.38 8.32 11.03
C GLU A 250 2.69 7.05 10.50
N VAL A 251 3.51 6.11 9.99
CA VAL A 251 3.04 4.91 9.29
C VAL A 251 3.41 3.63 10.07
N PRO A 252 2.63 2.55 9.92
CA PRO A 252 3.01 1.24 10.45
C PRO A 252 4.32 0.76 9.85
N TRP A 253 5.08 0.02 10.65
CA TRP A 253 6.26 -0.72 10.21
C TRP A 253 6.27 -2.04 10.97
N LEU A 254 5.51 -3.00 10.44
CA LEU A 254 5.39 -4.35 10.97
C LEU A 254 6.42 -5.23 10.29
N ARG A 255 7.38 -5.72 11.09
CA ARG A 255 8.45 -6.60 10.63
C ARG A 255 8.16 -8.04 11.01
N ILE A 256 8.14 -8.91 10.01
CA ILE A 256 7.81 -10.34 10.16
C ILE A 256 8.95 -11.18 9.62
N GLU A 257 9.53 -12.00 10.47
CA GLU A 257 10.60 -12.92 10.09
C GLU A 257 10.05 -14.29 9.66
N ASN A 258 10.88 -15.07 8.97
CA ASN A 258 10.56 -16.48 8.70
C ASN A 258 10.26 -17.27 9.99
N SER A 259 10.97 -16.98 11.08
CA SER A 259 10.72 -17.63 12.37
C SER A 259 9.33 -17.31 12.92
N ASP A 260 8.82 -16.10 12.71
CA ASP A 260 7.46 -15.72 13.12
C ASP A 260 6.40 -16.49 12.32
N LYS A 261 6.61 -16.66 11.01
CA LYS A 261 5.68 -17.37 10.10
C LYS A 261 5.54 -18.86 10.41
N ASN A 262 6.53 -19.44 11.08
CA ASN A 262 6.61 -20.86 11.43
C ASN A 262 6.25 -21.14 12.89
N LYS A 263 5.98 -20.13 13.72
CA LYS A 263 5.50 -20.33 15.09
C LYS A 263 4.17 -21.11 15.07
N GLY A 264 4.12 -22.21 15.81
CA GLY A 264 2.92 -23.05 15.93
C GLY A 264 2.72 -24.08 14.81
N LYS A 265 3.57 -24.12 13.77
CA LYS A 265 3.58 -25.23 12.80
C LYS A 265 4.60 -26.27 13.26
N SER A 266 4.11 -27.37 13.84
CA SER A 266 4.92 -28.58 14.04
C SER A 266 5.58 -28.97 12.73
N ASN A 267 6.87 -29.37 12.75
CA ASN A 267 7.80 -29.93 11.75
C ASN A 267 7.28 -30.60 10.44
N GLU A 268 6.13 -30.22 9.90
CA GLU A 268 5.73 -30.52 8.55
C GLU A 268 6.54 -29.59 7.65
N ILE A 269 7.49 -30.20 6.94
CA ILE A 269 8.14 -29.63 5.77
C ILE A 269 7.08 -28.87 5.00
N THR A 270 7.22 -27.55 4.96
CA THR A 270 6.25 -26.67 4.33
C THR A 270 6.08 -27.10 2.87
N GLU A 271 4.88 -27.00 2.30
CA GLU A 271 4.65 -27.23 0.86
C GLU A 271 5.70 -26.52 -0.01
N ARG A 272 6.19 -25.38 0.47
CA ARG A 272 7.27 -24.60 -0.13
C ARG A 272 8.64 -25.29 -0.09
N GLU A 273 9.02 -25.94 0.99
CA GLU A 273 10.27 -26.73 1.04
C GLU A 273 10.18 -27.93 0.10
N LYS A 274 9.03 -28.60 0.04
CA LYS A 274 8.77 -29.67 -0.95
C LYS A 274 8.85 -29.16 -2.40
N ILE A 275 8.28 -27.99 -2.69
CA ILE A 275 8.32 -27.38 -4.03
C ILE A 275 9.75 -26.97 -4.40
N ILE A 276 10.49 -26.34 -3.48
CA ILE A 276 11.88 -25.93 -3.72
C ILE A 276 12.78 -27.14 -3.92
N GLU A 277 12.60 -28.19 -3.12
CA GLU A 277 13.34 -29.44 -3.24
C GLU A 277 13.03 -30.15 -4.57
N ASN A 278 11.75 -30.24 -4.96
CA ASN A 278 11.35 -30.79 -6.26
C ASN A 278 11.94 -30.01 -7.44
N ILE A 279 11.96 -28.67 -7.38
CA ILE A 279 12.55 -27.83 -8.42
C ILE A 279 14.08 -28.04 -8.50
N LYS A 280 14.78 -28.17 -7.37
CA LYS A 280 16.22 -28.48 -7.34
C LYS A 280 16.51 -29.84 -7.95
N THR A 281 15.75 -30.87 -7.57
CA THR A 281 15.91 -32.24 -8.08
C THR A 281 15.66 -32.33 -9.59
N LEU A 282 14.63 -31.64 -10.10
CA LEU A 282 14.35 -31.59 -11.54
C LEU A 282 15.46 -30.88 -12.33
N LYS A 283 16.01 -29.77 -11.82
CA LYS A 283 17.13 -29.07 -12.47
C LYS A 283 18.41 -29.91 -12.50
N GLY A 284 18.72 -30.64 -11.43
CA GLY A 284 19.88 -31.55 -11.40
C GLY A 284 19.79 -32.63 -12.48
N LYS A 285 18.64 -33.29 -12.60
CA LYS A 285 18.39 -34.33 -13.63
C LYS A 285 18.47 -33.79 -15.07
N LEU A 286 18.03 -32.54 -15.28
CA LEU A 286 18.11 -31.85 -16.57
C LEU A 286 19.55 -31.48 -16.97
N MET A 287 20.41 -31.18 -16.00
CA MET A 287 21.83 -30.90 -16.25
C MET A 287 22.62 -32.18 -16.53
N GLU A 288 22.35 -33.29 -15.82
CA GLU A 288 22.95 -34.60 -16.13
C GLU A 288 22.59 -35.12 -17.52
N LYS A 289 21.38 -34.86 -18.00
CA LYS A 289 20.93 -35.23 -19.36
C LYS A 289 21.55 -34.39 -20.48
N LYS A 290 22.07 -33.19 -20.19
CA LYS A 290 22.70 -32.30 -21.17
C LYS A 290 24.22 -32.43 -21.22
N GLY A 291 24.82 -33.16 -20.28
CA GLY A 291 26.26 -33.43 -20.22
C GLY A 291 26.67 -34.83 -20.72
N ARG A 292 25.76 -35.57 -21.36
CA ARG A 292 26.02 -36.84 -22.05
C ARG A 292 25.77 -36.71 -23.54
#